data_AF-A0ABC9XIJ2-F1
#
_entry.id   AF-A0ABC9XIJ2-F1
#
_cell.length_a   1.000
_cell.length_b   1.000
_cell.length_c   1.000
_cell.angle_alpha   90.00
_cell.angle_beta   90.00
_cell.angle_gamma   90.00
#
_symmetry.space_group_name_H-M   'P 1'
#
loop_
_entity.id
_entity.type
_entity.pdbx_description
1 polymer ?
#
loop_
_entity_poly.entity_id
_entity_poly.type
_entity_poly.pdbx_seq_one_letter_code
_entity_poly.pdbx_strand_id
1 'polypeptide(L)'
;MSYVYPTKNIKVKPPYNLTIYFGSAYYILTKEFVEFTLTDARAKDLLEWSRDTYSPDEHYWVTLNRLNDAPGATPNADWEGNIRAIKWKDQEGTLHKGCKGHYIRDICVYGLGDLQWIIESPHLFANKFEPATYPLVMDCLERRYRLKVLHQAEVPIDDHWRLQQENYFNMKLNV
;
A
#
# COMPACT_ATOMS: atom_id res chain seq x y z
N MET A 1 15.76 5.60 6.25
CA MET A 1 14.73 5.79 7.30
C MET A 1 14.98 7.15 7.91
N SER A 2 13.95 7.97 8.03
CA SER A 2 13.95 9.17 8.88
C SER A 2 14.09 8.73 10.33
N TYR A 3 15.32 8.53 10.77
CA TYR A 3 15.63 8.08 12.13
C TYR A 3 15.51 9.27 13.07
N VAL A 4 14.53 9.23 13.97
CA VAL A 4 14.34 10.24 15.02
C VAL A 4 14.94 9.71 16.31
N TYR A 5 15.81 10.49 16.94
CA TYR A 5 16.43 10.14 18.21
C TYR A 5 15.45 10.44 19.35
N PRO A 6 15.14 9.48 20.24
CA PRO A 6 14.36 9.76 21.43
C PRO A 6 15.04 10.82 22.29
N THR A 7 14.28 11.84 22.70
CA THR A 7 14.76 12.87 23.62
C THR A 7 13.98 12.83 24.93
N LYS A 8 14.49 13.49 25.97
CA LYS A 8 13.76 13.67 27.23
C LYS A 8 12.74 14.82 27.17
N ASN A 9 12.72 15.57 26.08
CA ASN A 9 11.82 16.72 25.93
C ASN A 9 10.42 16.20 25.61
N ILE A 10 9.46 16.52 26.49
CA ILE A 10 8.06 16.16 26.28
C ILE A 10 7.51 17.04 25.17
N LYS A 11 6.95 16.40 24.14
CA LYS A 11 6.34 17.09 23.03
C LYS A 11 5.07 17.81 23.46
N VAL A 12 4.88 19.03 22.96
CA VAL A 12 3.64 19.80 23.17
C VAL A 12 2.42 19.05 22.61
N LYS A 13 1.24 19.31 23.15
CA LYS A 13 -0.01 18.72 22.65
C LYS A 13 -0.20 18.99 21.16
N PRO A 14 -0.90 18.11 20.41
CA PRO A 14 -1.25 18.36 19.02
C PRO A 14 -1.95 19.71 18.82
N PRO A 15 -1.71 20.38 17.69
CA PRO A 15 -2.37 21.65 17.39
C PRO A 15 -3.89 21.45 17.27
N TYR A 16 -4.67 22.51 17.49
CA TYR A 16 -6.14 22.50 17.37
C TYR A 16 -6.87 21.43 18.21
N ASN A 17 -6.25 20.91 19.27
CA ASN A 17 -6.76 19.79 20.07
C ASN A 17 -7.09 18.55 19.22
N LEU A 18 -6.32 18.31 18.16
CA LEU A 18 -6.46 17.12 17.34
C LEU A 18 -6.19 15.85 18.16
N THR A 19 -7.04 14.85 17.96
CA THR A 19 -6.79 13.50 18.45
C THR A 19 -5.91 12.78 17.43
N ILE A 20 -4.79 12.20 17.87
CA ILE A 20 -3.87 11.49 16.99
C ILE A 20 -4.35 10.05 16.82
N TYR A 21 -4.41 9.59 15.58
CA TYR A 21 -4.74 8.22 15.21
C TYR A 21 -3.53 7.55 14.55
N PHE A 22 -3.49 6.22 14.60
CA PHE A 22 -2.43 5.42 13.97
C PHE A 22 -3.00 4.55 12.86
N GLY A 23 -2.22 4.35 11.80
CA GLY A 23 -2.58 3.63 10.59
C GLY A 23 -1.37 3.22 9.77
N SER A 24 -1.59 2.87 8.50
CA SER A 24 -0.53 2.46 7.57
C SER A 24 0.23 3.66 7.01
N ALA A 25 1.43 3.48 6.46
CA ALA A 25 2.11 4.53 5.67
C ALA A 25 1.56 4.69 4.23
N TYR A 26 0.63 3.84 3.81
CA TYR A 26 0.12 3.81 2.43
C TYR A 26 -1.31 4.34 2.32
N TYR A 27 -1.51 5.31 1.42
CA TYR A 27 -2.77 6.04 1.28
C TYR A 27 -3.18 6.21 -0.18
N ILE A 28 -4.49 6.37 -0.39
CA ILE A 28 -5.10 6.79 -1.65
C ILE A 28 -5.91 8.03 -1.31
N LEU A 29 -5.59 9.14 -1.96
CA LEU A 29 -6.16 10.44 -1.65
C LEU A 29 -6.85 11.00 -2.90
N THR A 30 -7.98 11.67 -2.70
CA THR A 30 -8.60 12.46 -3.77
C THR A 30 -7.79 13.73 -4.00
N LYS A 31 -7.99 14.35 -5.16
CA LYS A 31 -7.33 15.62 -5.48
C LYS A 31 -7.71 16.70 -4.46
N GLU A 32 -8.98 16.74 -4.06
CA GLU A 32 -9.53 17.69 -3.09
C GLU A 32 -8.89 17.50 -1.72
N PHE A 33 -8.64 16.25 -1.29
CA PHE A 33 -7.93 16.00 -0.03
C PHE A 33 -6.46 16.45 -0.11
N VAL A 34 -5.81 16.27 -1.26
CA VAL A 34 -4.45 16.80 -1.47
C VAL A 34 -4.46 18.33 -1.38
N GLU A 35 -5.38 19.01 -2.06
CA GLU A 35 -5.52 20.46 -1.98
C GLU A 35 -5.80 20.93 -0.54
N PHE A 36 -6.65 20.22 0.20
CA PHE A 36 -6.89 20.44 1.63
C PHE A 36 -5.59 20.37 2.43
N THR A 37 -4.77 19.34 2.25
CA THR A 37 -3.49 19.21 2.99
C THR A 37 -2.50 20.34 2.69
N LEU A 38 -2.58 20.93 1.49
CA LEU A 38 -1.73 22.03 1.05
C LEU A 38 -2.26 23.41 1.46
N THR A 39 -3.52 23.53 1.88
CA THR A 39 -4.16 24.83 2.12
C THR A 39 -4.62 25.02 3.56
N ASP A 40 -5.19 23.99 4.19
CA ASP A 40 -5.76 24.05 5.55
C ASP A 40 -4.68 24.23 6.62
N ALA A 41 -4.94 25.13 7.57
CA ALA A 41 -4.00 25.45 8.65
C ALA A 41 -3.77 24.26 9.58
N ARG A 42 -4.81 23.45 9.87
CA ARG A 42 -4.71 22.27 10.74
C ARG A 42 -3.80 21.22 10.12
N ALA A 43 -3.89 21.01 8.81
CA ALA A 43 -3.04 20.08 8.10
C ALA A 43 -1.57 20.51 8.14
N LYS A 44 -1.29 21.79 7.84
CA LYS A 44 0.07 22.35 7.86
C LYS A 44 0.70 22.29 9.25
N ASP A 45 -0.05 22.73 10.26
CA ASP A 45 0.47 22.76 11.63
C ASP A 45 0.62 21.35 12.21
N LEU A 46 -0.24 20.39 11.83
CA LEU A 46 -0.07 18.99 12.20
C LEU A 46 1.19 18.40 11.54
N LEU A 47 1.50 18.77 10.29
CA LEU A 47 2.70 18.32 9.59
C LEU A 47 3.96 18.85 10.28
N GLU A 48 4.00 20.15 10.58
CA GLU A 48 5.11 20.78 11.30
C GLU A 48 5.23 20.20 12.73
N TRP A 49 4.10 20.01 13.41
CA TRP A 49 4.09 19.32 14.70
C TRP A 49 4.63 17.89 14.56
N SER A 50 4.39 17.17 13.47
CA SER A 50 4.86 15.79 13.29
C SER A 50 6.34 15.68 12.89
N ARG A 51 7.04 16.79 12.59
CA ARG A 51 8.40 16.76 12.02
C ARG A 51 9.44 15.98 12.84
N ASP A 52 9.34 16.02 14.16
CA ASP A 52 10.25 15.39 15.12
C ASP A 52 9.58 14.22 15.87
N THR A 53 8.52 13.64 15.29
CA THR A 53 7.85 12.44 15.79
C THR A 53 8.38 11.19 15.08
N TYR A 54 8.30 10.04 15.75
CA TYR A 54 8.67 8.76 15.14
C TYR A 54 7.59 8.31 14.16
N SER A 55 7.99 7.91 12.94
CA SER A 55 7.10 7.45 11.85
C SER A 55 5.87 8.34 11.61
N PRO A 56 6.05 9.64 11.25
CA PRO A 56 4.93 10.56 11.06
C PRO A 56 3.95 10.15 9.96
N ASP A 57 4.42 9.35 9.00
CA ASP A 57 3.64 8.72 7.95
C ASP A 57 2.57 7.75 8.47
N GLU A 58 2.74 7.20 9.67
CA GLU A 58 1.79 6.28 10.30
C GLU A 58 0.70 6.97 11.13
N HIS A 59 0.75 8.30 11.30
CA HIS A 59 -0.32 9.04 11.99
C HIS A 59 -0.84 10.29 11.28
N TYR A 60 -0.02 10.96 10.47
CA TYR A 60 -0.38 12.25 9.87
C TYR A 60 -1.66 12.14 9.02
N TRP A 61 -1.64 11.25 8.03
CA TRP A 61 -2.72 11.11 7.06
C TRP A 61 -4.00 10.56 7.68
N VAL A 62 -3.91 9.50 8.50
CA VAL A 62 -5.08 8.93 9.18
C VAL A 62 -5.70 9.95 10.14
N THR A 63 -4.91 10.79 10.81
CA THR A 63 -5.43 11.84 11.68
C THR A 63 -6.23 12.87 10.88
N LEU A 64 -5.72 13.32 9.72
CA LEU A 64 -6.46 14.25 8.86
C LEU A 64 -7.73 13.62 8.27
N ASN A 65 -7.69 12.33 7.93
CA ASN A 65 -8.84 11.60 7.43
C ASN A 65 -9.96 11.40 8.47
N ARG A 66 -9.70 11.72 9.74
CA ARG A 66 -10.69 11.70 10.84
C ARG A 66 -11.40 13.02 11.06
N LEU A 67 -10.99 14.08 10.37
CA LEU A 67 -11.66 15.36 10.41
C LEU A 67 -12.98 15.27 9.63
N ASN A 68 -14.10 15.54 10.31
CA ASN A 68 -15.43 15.45 9.70
C ASN A 68 -15.61 16.36 8.47
N ASP A 69 -14.83 17.43 8.39
CA ASP A 69 -14.86 18.43 7.32
C ASP A 69 -13.73 18.27 6.29
N ALA A 70 -12.89 17.24 6.40
CA ALA A 70 -11.89 16.96 5.37
C ALA A 70 -12.53 16.28 4.13
N PRO A 71 -12.10 16.60 2.90
CA PRO A 71 -12.73 16.07 1.69
C PRO A 71 -12.63 14.54 1.56
N GLY A 72 -13.76 13.83 1.54
CA GLY A 72 -13.76 12.37 1.44
C GLY A 72 -13.34 11.65 2.73
N ALA A 73 -13.37 12.34 3.87
CA ALA A 73 -13.03 11.80 5.17
C ALA A 73 -13.90 10.60 5.59
N THR A 74 -13.31 9.71 6.37
CA THR A 74 -13.99 8.57 6.99
C THR A 74 -13.80 8.60 8.51
N PRO A 75 -14.48 9.52 9.23
CA PRO A 75 -14.23 9.79 10.64
C PRO A 75 -14.45 8.58 11.56
N ASN A 76 -15.26 7.62 11.14
CA ASN A 76 -15.58 6.41 11.89
C ASN A 76 -14.94 5.13 11.31
N ALA A 77 -13.99 5.23 10.38
CA ALA A 77 -13.29 4.05 9.85
C ALA A 77 -12.60 3.27 10.99
N ASP A 78 -12.19 2.03 10.74
CA ASP A 78 -11.30 1.31 11.66
C ASP A 78 -10.00 0.96 10.91
N TRP A 79 -9.34 -0.14 11.27
CA TRP A 79 -8.18 -0.69 10.57
C TRP A 79 -8.50 -1.30 9.20
N GLU A 80 -9.77 -1.31 8.78
CA GLU A 80 -10.19 -1.87 7.49
C GLU A 80 -9.73 -1.01 6.31
N GLY A 81 -9.19 -1.66 5.27
CA GLY A 81 -8.80 -0.98 4.04
C GLY A 81 -8.10 -1.92 3.05
N ASN A 82 -8.36 -1.74 1.76
CA ASN A 82 -7.86 -2.60 0.69
C ASN A 82 -6.80 -1.88 -0.17
N ILE A 83 -5.95 -1.05 0.44
CA ILE A 83 -4.92 -0.31 -0.31
C ILE A 83 -3.75 -1.24 -0.65
N ARG A 84 -3.20 -1.93 0.35
CA ARG A 84 -1.99 -2.73 0.17
C ARG A 84 -2.05 -4.04 0.93
N ALA A 85 -1.95 -5.15 0.21
CA ALA A 85 -1.78 -6.46 0.78
C ALA A 85 -0.38 -6.55 1.41
N ILE A 86 -0.31 -6.90 2.68
CA ILE A 86 0.93 -7.12 3.43
C ILE A 86 0.73 -8.38 4.26
N LYS A 87 1.73 -9.28 4.24
CA LYS A 87 1.78 -10.42 5.18
C LYS A 87 2.73 -10.06 6.31
N TRP A 88 2.17 -9.84 7.49
CA TRP A 88 2.92 -9.58 8.71
C TRP A 88 3.21 -10.88 9.44
N LYS A 89 4.43 -11.03 9.96
CA LYS A 89 4.88 -12.27 10.59
C LYS A 89 4.03 -12.67 11.80
N ASP A 90 3.53 -11.69 12.56
CA ASP A 90 2.64 -11.88 13.72
C ASP A 90 1.22 -12.32 13.35
N GLN A 91 0.84 -12.24 12.06
CA GLN A 91 -0.44 -12.69 11.53
C GLN A 91 -0.38 -14.11 10.91
N GLU A 92 0.78 -14.77 11.01
CA GLU A 92 0.96 -16.13 10.54
C GLU A 92 0.10 -17.12 11.33
N GLY A 93 -0.69 -17.93 10.62
CA GLY A 93 -1.61 -18.90 11.21
C GLY A 93 -3.01 -18.35 11.51
N THR A 94 -3.20 -17.03 11.46
CA THR A 94 -4.50 -16.38 11.66
C THR A 94 -5.05 -15.83 10.35
N LEU A 95 -4.36 -14.84 9.75
CA LEU A 95 -4.82 -14.17 8.52
C LEU A 95 -4.20 -14.75 7.25
N HIS A 96 -3.06 -15.45 7.37
CA HIS A 96 -2.43 -16.14 6.25
C HIS A 96 -1.65 -17.38 6.66
N LYS A 97 -1.40 -18.27 5.69
CA LYS A 97 -0.68 -19.54 5.86
C LYS A 97 0.86 -19.38 5.77
N GLY A 98 1.37 -18.36 6.45
CA GLY A 98 2.79 -17.98 6.42
C GLY A 98 3.27 -17.37 5.11
N CYS A 99 4.54 -16.96 5.11
CA CYS A 99 5.26 -16.42 3.96
C CYS A 99 5.87 -17.58 3.14
N LYS A 100 5.75 -17.55 1.82
CA LYS A 100 6.38 -18.54 0.91
C LYS A 100 7.64 -18.01 0.23
N GLY A 101 8.08 -16.80 0.60
CA GLY A 101 9.43 -16.31 0.39
C GLY A 101 10.19 -16.27 1.71
N HIS A 102 10.49 -15.08 2.21
CA HIS A 102 11.16 -14.89 3.50
C HIS A 102 10.75 -13.58 4.18
N TYR A 103 10.93 -13.47 5.50
CA TYR A 103 10.61 -12.25 6.25
C TYR A 103 11.84 -11.34 6.35
N ILE A 104 11.64 -10.04 6.17
CA ILE A 104 12.61 -8.99 6.52
C ILE A 104 11.87 -7.96 7.37
N ARG A 105 12.36 -7.66 8.58
CA ARG A 105 11.67 -6.74 9.52
C ARG A 105 10.19 -7.07 9.67
N ASP A 106 9.90 -8.36 9.89
CA ASP A 106 8.56 -8.91 10.11
C ASP A 106 7.52 -8.73 8.98
N ILE A 107 7.94 -8.25 7.81
CA ILE A 107 7.12 -8.20 6.59
C ILE A 107 7.62 -9.26 5.60
N CYS A 108 6.70 -10.05 5.06
CA CYS A 108 6.99 -11.07 4.04
C CYS A 108 7.46 -10.43 2.72
N VAL A 109 8.63 -10.83 2.25
CA VAL A 109 9.02 -10.77 0.84
C VAL A 109 8.36 -11.94 0.14
N TYR A 110 7.45 -11.65 -0.79
CA TYR A 110 6.66 -12.67 -1.46
C TYR A 110 7.53 -13.60 -2.32
N GLY A 111 7.33 -14.91 -2.13
CA GLY A 111 7.85 -15.95 -3.01
C GLY A 111 6.77 -16.46 -3.97
N LEU A 112 7.14 -17.40 -4.84
CA LEU A 112 6.21 -17.98 -5.84
C LEU A 112 4.96 -18.61 -5.21
N GLY A 113 5.11 -19.24 -4.04
CA GLY A 113 3.96 -19.83 -3.33
C GLY A 113 2.98 -18.82 -2.76
N ASP A 114 3.30 -17.51 -2.77
CA ASP A 114 2.41 -16.45 -2.31
C ASP A 114 1.51 -15.90 -3.44
N LEU A 115 1.76 -16.27 -4.70
CA LEU A 115 1.05 -15.72 -5.86
C LEU A 115 -0.47 -15.86 -5.75
N GLN A 116 -0.97 -17.03 -5.36
CA GLN A 116 -2.41 -17.25 -5.20
C GLN A 116 -3.01 -16.29 -4.17
N TRP A 117 -2.35 -16.14 -3.02
CA TRP A 117 -2.81 -15.23 -1.95
C TRP A 117 -2.80 -13.77 -2.42
N ILE A 118 -1.81 -13.35 -3.22
CA ILE A 118 -1.76 -12.00 -3.79
C ILE A 118 -2.89 -11.80 -4.80
N ILE A 119 -3.14 -12.78 -5.67
CA ILE A 119 -4.14 -12.70 -6.76
C ILE A 119 -5.57 -12.68 -6.22
N GLU A 120 -5.84 -13.44 -5.16
CA GLU A 120 -7.15 -13.52 -4.51
C GLU A 120 -7.41 -12.35 -3.55
N SER A 121 -6.38 -11.53 -3.29
CA SER A 121 -6.47 -10.39 -2.39
C SER A 121 -7.38 -9.29 -2.97
N PRO A 122 -8.25 -8.68 -2.15
CA PRO A 122 -9.06 -7.53 -2.57
C PRO A 122 -8.25 -6.23 -2.67
N HIS A 123 -6.95 -6.25 -2.30
CA HIS A 123 -6.14 -5.06 -2.21
C HIS A 123 -5.67 -4.57 -3.59
N LEU A 124 -5.52 -3.26 -3.74
CA LEU A 124 -5.08 -2.62 -4.99
C LEU A 124 -3.59 -2.86 -5.29
N PHE A 125 -2.76 -2.86 -4.26
CA PHE A 125 -1.32 -3.08 -4.34
C PHE A 125 -0.89 -4.18 -3.38
N ALA A 126 0.36 -4.65 -3.49
CA ALA A 126 0.95 -5.60 -2.58
C ALA A 126 2.36 -5.16 -2.14
N ASN A 127 2.81 -5.59 -0.96
CA ASN A 127 4.17 -5.36 -0.47
C ASN A 127 4.66 -6.53 0.40
N LYS A 128 5.88 -7.04 0.20
CA LYS A 128 6.97 -6.55 -0.67
C LYS A 128 7.46 -7.59 -1.66
N PHE A 129 8.07 -7.09 -2.73
CA PHE A 129 8.68 -7.90 -3.79
C PHE A 129 10.20 -7.69 -3.80
N GLU A 130 10.95 -8.73 -4.13
CA GLU A 130 12.40 -8.67 -4.30
C GLU A 130 12.78 -9.38 -5.60
N PRO A 131 12.86 -8.65 -6.73
CA PRO A 131 13.09 -9.25 -8.04
C PRO A 131 14.42 -10.02 -8.15
N ALA A 132 15.44 -9.62 -7.38
CA ALA A 132 16.72 -10.31 -7.35
C ALA A 132 16.63 -11.73 -6.78
N THR A 133 15.68 -11.97 -5.87
CA THR A 133 15.51 -13.26 -5.18
C THR A 133 14.35 -14.07 -5.77
N TYR A 134 13.24 -13.40 -6.11
CA TYR A 134 12.02 -14.02 -6.64
C TYR A 134 11.55 -13.34 -7.93
N PRO A 135 12.35 -13.35 -9.02
CA PRO A 135 12.03 -12.63 -10.26
C PRO A 135 10.68 -13.06 -10.85
N LEU A 136 10.41 -14.37 -10.82
CA LEU A 136 9.20 -14.96 -11.39
C LEU A 136 7.90 -14.50 -10.70
N VAL A 137 7.95 -14.00 -9.47
CA VAL A 137 6.75 -13.47 -8.80
C VAL A 137 6.24 -12.24 -9.55
N MET A 138 7.15 -11.33 -9.92
CA MET A 138 6.81 -10.12 -10.66
C MET A 138 6.41 -10.47 -12.10
N ASP A 139 7.16 -11.34 -12.77
CA ASP A 139 6.87 -11.74 -14.16
C ASP A 139 5.49 -12.40 -14.29
N CYS A 140 5.13 -13.29 -13.36
CA CYS A 140 3.82 -13.95 -13.35
C CYS A 140 2.68 -12.95 -13.09
N LEU A 141 2.86 -12.01 -12.16
CA LEU A 141 1.86 -10.98 -11.88
C LEU A 141 1.70 -10.03 -13.06
N GLU A 142 2.80 -9.53 -13.65
CA GLU A 142 2.78 -8.69 -14.84
C GLU A 142 2.05 -9.39 -15.98
N ARG A 143 2.43 -10.64 -16.27
CA ARG A 143 1.79 -11.42 -17.34
C ARG A 143 0.30 -11.59 -17.11
N ARG A 144 -0.10 -11.96 -15.89
CA ARG A 144 -1.50 -12.14 -15.53
C ARG A 144 -2.29 -10.83 -15.68
N TYR A 145 -1.81 -9.74 -15.12
CA TYR A 145 -2.51 -8.46 -15.17
C TYR A 145 -2.56 -7.88 -16.57
N ARG A 146 -1.47 -8.00 -17.36
CA ARG A 146 -1.48 -7.57 -18.76
C ARG A 146 -2.51 -8.33 -19.57
N LEU A 147 -2.52 -9.67 -19.47
CA LEU A 147 -3.52 -10.48 -20.16
C LEU A 147 -4.94 -10.11 -19.73
N LYS A 148 -5.17 -9.96 -18.42
CA LYS A 148 -6.49 -9.54 -17.88
C LYS A 148 -6.96 -8.21 -18.48
N VAL A 149 -6.10 -7.19 -18.51
CA VAL A 149 -6.44 -5.86 -19.03
C VAL A 149 -6.68 -5.91 -20.55
N LEU A 150 -5.85 -6.63 -21.30
CA LEU A 150 -6.03 -6.79 -22.75
C LEU A 150 -7.33 -7.51 -23.11
N HIS A 151 -7.73 -8.51 -22.33
CA HIS A 151 -9.01 -9.19 -22.52
C HIS A 151 -10.23 -8.29 -22.22
N GLN A 152 -10.05 -7.23 -21.45
CA GLN A 152 -11.09 -6.27 -21.06
C GLN A 152 -10.98 -4.94 -21.82
N ALA A 153 -10.13 -4.86 -22.86
CA ALA A 153 -9.91 -3.64 -23.61
C ALA A 153 -11.14 -3.28 -24.44
N GLU A 154 -11.68 -2.07 -24.24
CA GLU A 154 -12.77 -1.49 -25.04
C GLU A 154 -12.25 -0.71 -26.26
N VAL A 155 -10.93 -0.59 -26.39
CA VAL A 155 -10.23 0.10 -27.47
C VAL A 155 -9.41 -0.89 -28.31
N PRO A 156 -9.09 -0.58 -29.57
CA PRO A 156 -8.19 -1.39 -30.37
C PRO A 156 -6.86 -1.65 -29.65
N ILE A 157 -6.44 -2.91 -29.64
CA ILE A 157 -5.21 -3.35 -28.99
C ILE A 157 -4.03 -3.10 -29.92
N ASP A 158 -3.05 -2.33 -29.46
CA ASP A 158 -1.78 -2.15 -30.15
C ASP A 158 -0.86 -3.37 -29.94
N ASP A 159 -0.11 -3.75 -30.97
CA ASP A 159 0.75 -4.92 -30.94
C ASP A 159 1.86 -4.81 -29.88
N HIS A 160 2.37 -3.60 -29.61
CA HIS A 160 3.38 -3.41 -28.56
C HIS A 160 2.81 -3.62 -27.14
N TRP A 161 1.49 -3.66 -26.96
CA TRP A 161 0.88 -4.00 -25.67
C TRP A 161 0.86 -5.51 -25.41
N ARG A 162 0.97 -6.34 -26.45
CA ARG A 162 1.03 -7.78 -26.30
C ARG A 162 2.37 -8.17 -25.70
N LEU A 163 2.37 -8.96 -24.64
CA LEU A 163 3.58 -9.67 -24.22
C LEU A 163 3.98 -10.59 -25.37
N GLN A 164 5.26 -10.55 -25.76
CA GLN A 164 5.80 -11.27 -26.92
C GLN A 164 5.08 -12.60 -27.14
N GLN A 165 4.34 -12.69 -28.25
CA GLN A 165 3.63 -13.91 -28.63
C GLN A 165 4.59 -15.03 -29.03
N GLU A 166 5.81 -14.68 -29.45
CA GLU A 166 6.85 -15.63 -29.79
C GLU A 166 7.81 -15.81 -28.61
N ASN A 167 7.45 -16.72 -27.71
CA ASN A 167 8.40 -17.30 -26.79
C ASN A 167 8.24 -18.81 -26.84
N TYR A 168 9.31 -19.58 -26.62
CA TYR A 168 9.32 -21.05 -26.74
C TYR A 168 8.28 -21.76 -25.85
N PHE A 169 7.66 -21.04 -24.91
CA PHE A 169 6.61 -21.48 -24.00
C PHE A 169 5.21 -20.99 -24.41
N ASN A 170 4.90 -20.93 -25.70
CA ASN A 170 3.59 -20.54 -26.19
C ASN A 170 2.53 -21.61 -25.84
N MET A 171 2.19 -21.71 -24.56
CA MET A 171 1.08 -22.47 -24.02
C MET A 171 -0.20 -21.76 -24.46
N LYS A 172 -0.62 -22.02 -25.70
CA LYS A 172 -2.02 -21.84 -26.07
C LYS A 172 -2.82 -22.69 -25.09
N LEU A 173 -3.49 -22.03 -24.15
CA LEU A 173 -4.54 -22.68 -23.37
C LEU A 173 -5.63 -23.01 -24.39
N ASN A 174 -5.71 -24.27 -24.76
CA ASN A 174 -6.90 -24.80 -25.41
C ASN A 174 -8.04 -24.63 -24.41
N VAL A 175 -8.89 -23.64 -24.68
CA VAL A 175 -10.23 -23.55 -24.10
C VAL A 175 -11.05 -24.71 -24.65
#